data_AF-A0AAQ0VLE5-F1
#
_entry.id   AF-A0AAQ0VLE5-F1
#
_cell.length_a   1.000
_cell.length_b   1.000
_cell.length_c   1.000
_cell.angle_alpha   90.00
_cell.angle_beta   90.00
_cell.angle_gamma   90.00
#
_symmetry.space_group_name_H-M   'P 1'
#
loop_
_entity.id
_entity.type
_entity.pdbx_description
1 polymer ?
#
loop_
_entity_poly.entity_id
_entity_poly.type
_entity_poly.pdbx_seq_one_letter_code
_entity_poly.pdbx_strand_id
1 'polypeptide(L)'
;MTQEKAKKRGRPAQLLQVAELHAFVEFLLEKDPRSKLENQVVDALQAEDFDFEMLSEAQQILVKEVLKPYREHMKLKLLFDELSENPKRTDYEEKFVQLYQGYQNNELDPTKTNILKTMCTRYLKFKAQKLEYKDLELYLSQIQKKEINKKRTAADHRKYQLGGAVIAAYKELGLNIDTLTPDQVRKAIVGNKRIINKIEKSIIFEQIEANLETFLFSWPIFFKVIDKLAMIEYEGEIVPEYIKAIMSSLSECQYKK
;
A
#
# COMPACT_ATOMS: atom_id res chain seq x y z
N MET A 1 25.06 3.65 -57.99
CA MET A 1 24.38 4.83 -57.42
C MET A 1 22.93 4.48 -57.18
N THR A 2 22.62 4.00 -55.98
CA THR A 2 21.27 3.63 -55.57
C THR A 2 20.58 4.89 -55.07
N GLN A 3 19.57 5.35 -55.82
CA GLN A 3 18.80 6.54 -55.47
C GLN A 3 17.95 6.25 -54.23
N GLU A 4 18.23 6.96 -53.13
CA GLU A 4 17.32 7.08 -52.00
C GLU A 4 16.02 7.75 -52.48
N LYS A 5 14.92 7.00 -52.48
CA LYS A 5 13.59 7.57 -52.72
C LYS A 5 13.15 8.37 -51.50
N ALA A 6 12.78 9.61 -51.76
CA ALA A 6 12.32 10.60 -50.78
C ALA A 6 11.20 10.07 -49.85
N LYS A 7 11.35 10.37 -48.55
CA LYS A 7 10.35 10.12 -47.50
C LYS A 7 9.06 10.91 -47.80
N LYS A 8 8.05 10.23 -48.36
CA LYS A 8 6.69 10.78 -48.50
C LYS A 8 6.02 10.91 -47.12
N ARG A 9 5.79 12.16 -46.71
CA ARG A 9 4.94 12.53 -45.58
C ARG A 9 3.50 12.06 -45.83
N GLY A 10 2.89 11.42 -44.83
CA GLY A 10 1.47 11.04 -44.82
C GLY A 10 1.17 9.53 -44.97
N ARG A 11 1.92 8.63 -44.32
CA ARG A 11 1.63 7.19 -44.39
C ARG A 11 0.57 6.77 -43.35
N PRO A 12 -0.55 6.14 -43.75
CA PRO A 12 -1.49 5.52 -42.83
C PRO A 12 -0.88 4.21 -42.31
N ALA A 13 -0.56 4.11 -41.02
CA ALA A 13 -0.43 2.88 -40.21
C ALA A 13 0.32 1.63 -40.77
N GLN A 14 1.08 1.71 -41.87
CA GLN A 14 1.56 0.55 -42.63
C GLN A 14 3.09 0.46 -42.71
N LEU A 15 3.54 -0.78 -42.46
CA LEU A 15 4.88 -1.37 -42.46
C LEU A 15 5.63 -1.21 -41.14
N LEU A 16 5.45 -2.21 -40.27
CA LEU A 16 6.46 -2.52 -39.27
C LEU A 16 7.72 -2.93 -40.03
N GLN A 17 8.86 -2.37 -39.63
CA GLN A 17 10.13 -2.84 -40.17
C GLN A 17 10.39 -4.25 -39.65
N VAL A 18 11.18 -5.05 -40.39
CA VAL A 18 11.57 -6.41 -39.97
C VAL A 18 12.11 -6.42 -38.53
N ALA A 19 12.96 -5.45 -38.18
CA ALA A 19 13.47 -5.27 -36.81
C ALA A 19 12.37 -5.02 -35.75
N GLU A 20 11.32 -4.26 -36.09
CA GLU A 20 10.20 -4.01 -35.19
C GLU A 20 9.33 -5.26 -34.99
N LEU A 21 9.24 -6.13 -36.00
CA LEU A 21 8.53 -7.40 -35.92
C LEU A 21 9.30 -8.44 -35.10
N HIS A 22 10.64 -8.47 -35.20
CA HIS A 22 11.47 -9.27 -34.31
C HIS A 22 11.28 -8.86 -32.85
N ALA A 23 11.43 -7.57 -32.55
CA ALA A 23 11.24 -7.06 -31.18
C ALA A 23 9.80 -7.27 -30.66
N PHE A 24 8.81 -7.24 -31.56
CA PHE A 24 7.43 -7.59 -31.23
C PHE A 24 7.28 -9.08 -30.84
N VAL A 25 7.90 -9.99 -31.59
CA VAL A 25 7.88 -11.42 -31.28
C VAL A 25 8.63 -11.70 -29.97
N GLU A 26 9.78 -11.07 -29.72
CA GLU A 26 10.47 -11.16 -28.43
C GLU A 26 9.58 -10.72 -27.26
N PHE A 27 8.90 -9.58 -27.39
CA PHE A 27 7.94 -9.12 -26.39
C PHE A 27 6.79 -10.12 -26.15
N LEU A 28 6.34 -10.83 -27.18
CA LEU A 28 5.34 -11.90 -27.00
C LEU A 28 5.93 -13.12 -26.30
N LEU A 29 7.17 -13.49 -26.62
CA LEU A 29 7.87 -14.63 -26.03
C LEU A 29 8.18 -14.44 -24.54
N GLU A 30 8.37 -13.20 -24.09
CA GLU A 30 8.56 -12.85 -22.67
C GLU A 30 7.29 -13.07 -21.82
N LYS A 31 6.10 -13.20 -22.44
CA LYS A 31 4.87 -13.48 -21.71
C LYS A 31 4.72 -14.96 -21.42
N ASP A 32 4.43 -15.29 -20.17
CA ASP A 32 4.05 -16.64 -19.76
C ASP A 32 2.83 -16.59 -18.81
N PRO A 33 1.66 -17.15 -19.17
CA PRO A 33 1.35 -17.89 -20.40
C PRO A 33 0.92 -16.98 -21.58
N ARG A 34 1.28 -17.38 -22.80
CA ARG A 34 0.78 -16.79 -24.06
C ARG A 34 -0.60 -17.32 -24.44
N SER A 35 -1.42 -16.46 -25.05
CA SER A 35 -2.69 -16.87 -25.63
C SER A 35 -2.50 -17.65 -26.94
N LYS A 36 -3.53 -18.43 -27.33
CA LYS A 36 -3.55 -19.15 -28.62
C LYS A 36 -3.35 -18.21 -29.81
N LEU A 37 -3.94 -17.01 -29.75
CA LEU A 37 -3.84 -16.00 -30.78
C LEU A 37 -2.40 -15.43 -30.87
N GLU A 38 -1.76 -15.17 -29.72
CA GLU A 38 -0.36 -14.72 -29.70
C GLU A 38 0.58 -15.77 -30.28
N ASN A 39 0.36 -17.06 -29.98
CA ASN A 39 1.16 -18.14 -30.57
C ASN A 39 0.97 -18.22 -32.10
N GLN A 40 -0.27 -18.13 -32.59
CA GLN A 40 -0.55 -18.10 -34.04
C GLN A 40 0.15 -16.94 -34.75
N VAL A 41 0.23 -15.78 -34.10
CA VAL A 41 0.92 -14.60 -34.64
C VAL A 41 2.43 -14.81 -34.68
N VAL A 42 3.03 -15.41 -33.65
CA VAL A 42 4.46 -15.75 -33.64
C VAL A 42 4.78 -16.74 -34.76
N ASP A 43 4.03 -17.83 -34.87
CA ASP A 43 4.25 -18.86 -35.89
C ASP A 43 4.14 -18.29 -37.31
N ALA A 44 3.13 -17.45 -37.56
CA ALA A 44 2.92 -16.82 -38.86
C ALA A 44 4.06 -15.87 -39.23
N LEU A 45 4.54 -15.05 -38.29
CA LEU A 45 5.66 -14.13 -38.55
C LEU A 45 6.98 -14.85 -38.75
N GLN A 46 7.23 -15.96 -38.03
CA GLN A 46 8.45 -16.75 -38.21
C GLN A 46 8.46 -17.54 -39.52
N ALA A 47 7.31 -18.04 -39.97
CA ALA A 47 7.20 -18.81 -41.21
C ALA A 47 7.55 -17.98 -42.46
N GLU A 48 7.22 -16.68 -42.46
CA GLU A 48 7.47 -15.75 -43.57
C GLU A 48 8.73 -14.88 -43.34
N ASP A 49 9.66 -15.30 -42.48
CA ASP A 49 10.90 -14.56 -42.15
C ASP A 49 10.64 -13.07 -41.82
N PHE A 50 9.58 -12.82 -41.05
CA PHE A 50 9.15 -11.49 -40.64
C PHE A 50 8.80 -10.54 -41.81
N ASP A 51 8.51 -11.07 -43.00
CA ASP A 51 7.93 -10.30 -44.10
C ASP A 51 6.40 -10.17 -43.93
N PHE A 52 5.99 -9.02 -43.41
CA PHE A 52 4.57 -8.71 -43.18
C PHE A 52 3.74 -8.69 -44.47
N GLU A 53 4.35 -8.39 -45.63
CA GLU A 53 3.63 -8.29 -46.90
C GLU A 53 3.30 -9.68 -47.48
N MET A 54 4.09 -10.71 -47.13
CA MET A 54 3.87 -12.11 -47.55
C MET A 54 2.78 -12.83 -46.76
N LEU A 55 2.38 -12.28 -45.61
CA LEU A 55 1.26 -12.80 -44.82
C LEU A 55 -0.07 -12.64 -45.57
N SER A 56 -0.94 -13.64 -45.44
CA SER A 56 -2.33 -13.53 -45.90
C SER A 56 -3.06 -12.39 -45.20
N GLU A 57 -4.10 -11.81 -45.84
CA GLU A 57 -4.88 -10.71 -45.26
C GLU A 57 -5.43 -11.04 -43.86
N ALA A 58 -5.88 -12.29 -43.67
CA ALA A 58 -6.35 -12.78 -42.38
C ALA A 58 -5.24 -12.73 -41.32
N GLN A 59 -4.04 -13.23 -41.63
CA GLN A 59 -2.89 -13.18 -40.73
C GLN A 59 -2.46 -11.73 -40.44
N GLN A 60 -2.47 -10.85 -41.45
CA GLN A 60 -2.15 -9.43 -41.26
C GLN A 60 -3.12 -8.75 -40.28
N ILE A 61 -4.41 -9.12 -40.29
CA ILE A 61 -5.40 -8.60 -39.34
C ILE A 61 -5.08 -9.09 -37.92
N LEU A 62 -4.79 -10.38 -37.74
CA LEU A 62 -4.46 -10.96 -36.43
C LEU A 62 -3.19 -10.33 -35.86
N VAL A 63 -2.14 -10.18 -36.66
CA VAL A 63 -0.90 -9.49 -36.26
C VAL A 63 -1.22 -8.07 -35.79
N LYS A 64 -2.01 -7.29 -36.55
CA LYS A 64 -2.38 -5.91 -36.16
C LYS A 64 -3.16 -5.85 -34.85
N GLU A 65 -3.97 -6.85 -34.55
CA GLU A 65 -4.70 -6.94 -33.29
C GLU A 65 -3.76 -7.20 -32.10
N VAL A 66 -2.92 -8.22 -32.22
CA VAL A 66 -1.95 -8.61 -31.17
C VAL A 66 -0.84 -7.58 -30.99
N LEU A 67 -0.60 -6.73 -31.99
CA LEU A 67 0.40 -5.67 -31.95
C LEU A 67 -0.04 -4.46 -31.11
N LYS A 68 -1.34 -4.28 -30.82
CA LYS A 68 -1.83 -3.11 -30.07
C LYS A 68 -1.15 -2.96 -28.69
N PRO A 69 -1.08 -4.00 -27.84
CA PRO A 69 -0.41 -3.91 -26.54
C PRO A 69 1.09 -3.64 -26.67
N TYR A 70 1.75 -4.20 -27.68
CA TYR A 70 3.16 -3.94 -27.94
C TYR A 70 3.41 -2.47 -28.31
N ARG A 71 2.57 -1.89 -29.19
CA ARG A 71 2.65 -0.46 -29.54
C ARG A 71 2.45 0.45 -28.33
N GLU A 72 1.57 0.06 -27.40
CA GLU A 72 1.41 0.79 -26.14
C GLU A 72 2.66 0.68 -25.27
N HIS A 73 3.18 -0.54 -25.09
CA HIS A 73 4.41 -0.79 -24.34
C HIS A 73 5.59 0.01 -24.90
N MET A 74 5.76 0.00 -26.23
CA MET A 74 6.82 0.74 -26.92
C MET A 74 6.74 2.25 -26.68
N LYS A 75 5.54 2.84 -26.71
CA LYS A 75 5.37 4.27 -26.40
C LYS A 75 5.80 4.60 -24.97
N LEU A 76 5.47 3.73 -24.01
CA LEU A 76 5.88 3.90 -22.63
C LEU A 76 7.40 3.79 -22.48
N LYS A 77 8.00 2.76 -23.11
CA LYS A 77 9.45 2.52 -23.08
C LYS A 77 10.23 3.68 -23.69
N LEU A 78 9.88 4.10 -24.91
CA LEU A 78 10.54 5.22 -25.59
C LEU A 78 10.48 6.51 -24.77
N LEU A 79 9.33 6.80 -24.16
CA LEU A 79 9.21 7.97 -23.30
C LEU A 79 10.05 7.82 -22.02
N PHE A 80 10.09 6.63 -21.44
CA PHE A 80 10.92 6.37 -20.27
C PHE A 80 12.41 6.52 -20.59
N ASP A 81 12.89 5.96 -21.70
CA ASP A 81 14.28 6.05 -22.13
C ASP A 81 14.68 7.52 -22.34
N GLU A 82 13.83 8.27 -23.06
CA GLU A 82 14.03 9.71 -23.29
C GLU A 82 14.08 10.53 -21.98
N LEU A 83 13.18 10.26 -21.04
CA LEU A 83 13.17 10.95 -19.75
C LEU A 83 14.32 10.48 -18.85
N SER A 84 14.79 9.24 -19.02
CA SER A 84 15.88 8.66 -18.25
C SER A 84 17.20 9.36 -18.52
N GLU A 85 17.44 9.75 -19.77
CA GLU A 85 18.60 10.52 -20.21
C GLU A 85 18.58 11.99 -19.75
N ASN A 86 17.41 12.52 -19.37
CA ASN A 86 17.28 13.90 -18.95
C ASN A 86 17.64 14.08 -17.45
N PRO A 87 18.69 14.85 -17.10
CA PRO A 87 19.11 15.06 -15.72
C PRO A 87 18.18 15.99 -14.93
N LYS A 88 17.31 16.77 -15.59
CA LYS A 88 16.36 17.68 -14.95
C LYS A 88 14.94 17.32 -15.39
N ARG A 89 14.26 16.55 -14.55
CA ARG A 89 12.87 16.15 -14.73
C ARG A 89 11.94 17.07 -13.96
N THR A 90 10.81 17.37 -14.56
CA THR A 90 9.65 17.98 -13.87
C THR A 90 8.98 16.95 -12.97
N ASP A 91 8.15 17.40 -12.02
CA ASP A 91 7.40 16.50 -11.12
C ASP A 91 6.52 15.51 -11.89
N TYR A 92 6.01 15.91 -13.05
CA TYR A 92 5.22 15.05 -13.93
C TYR A 92 6.05 13.92 -14.52
N GLU A 93 7.22 14.25 -15.05
CA GLU A 93 8.15 13.30 -15.66
C GLU A 93 8.72 12.35 -14.62
N GLU A 94 9.06 12.86 -13.44
CA GLU A 94 9.55 12.05 -12.33
C GLU A 94 8.49 11.04 -11.86
N LYS A 95 7.23 11.47 -11.70
CA LYS A 95 6.13 10.55 -11.38
C LYS A 95 5.90 9.51 -12.49
N PHE A 96 6.07 9.88 -13.76
CA PHE A 96 5.99 8.94 -14.88
C PHE A 96 7.08 7.87 -14.79
N VAL A 97 8.34 8.28 -14.60
CA VAL A 97 9.50 7.38 -14.45
C VAL A 97 9.28 6.39 -13.31
N GLN A 98 8.85 6.87 -12.14
CA GLN A 98 8.56 6.03 -10.97
C GLN A 98 7.46 5.00 -11.26
N LEU A 99 6.38 5.41 -11.92
CA LEU A 99 5.31 4.49 -12.31
C LEU A 99 5.81 3.47 -13.34
N TYR A 100 6.63 3.88 -14.32
CA TYR A 100 7.17 2.97 -15.32
C TYR A 100 8.11 1.91 -14.71
N GLN A 101 8.95 2.28 -13.74
CA GLN A 101 9.79 1.32 -13.01
C GLN A 101 8.94 0.26 -12.30
N GLY A 102 7.88 0.68 -11.61
CA GLY A 102 6.92 -0.26 -11.01
C GLY A 102 6.19 -1.13 -12.04
N TYR A 103 5.99 -0.61 -13.27
CA TYR A 103 5.38 -1.37 -14.36
C TYR A 103 6.34 -2.46 -14.88
N GLN A 104 7.64 -2.16 -15.01
CA GLN A 104 8.66 -3.16 -15.40
C GLN A 104 8.77 -4.29 -14.38
N ASN A 105 8.61 -3.99 -13.10
CA ASN A 105 8.68 -4.98 -12.02
C ASN A 105 7.36 -5.75 -11.79
N ASN A 106 6.33 -5.53 -12.63
CA ASN A 106 4.98 -6.09 -12.44
C ASN A 106 4.33 -5.74 -11.08
N GLU A 107 4.67 -4.57 -10.51
CA GLU A 107 4.20 -4.12 -9.19
C GLU A 107 3.00 -3.14 -9.27
N LEU A 108 2.63 -2.71 -10.48
CA LEU A 108 1.49 -1.82 -10.66
C LEU A 108 0.15 -2.56 -10.67
N ASP A 109 -0.76 -2.11 -9.81
CA ASP A 109 -2.17 -2.45 -9.94
C ASP A 109 -2.80 -1.87 -11.24
N PRO A 110 -3.95 -2.39 -11.71
CA PRO A 110 -4.59 -1.91 -12.94
C PRO A 110 -4.90 -0.41 -12.94
N THR A 111 -5.14 0.19 -11.77
CA THR A 111 -5.42 1.64 -11.66
C THR A 111 -4.16 2.44 -11.94
N LYS A 112 -3.03 2.06 -11.33
CA LYS A 112 -1.74 2.71 -11.57
C LYS A 112 -1.25 2.50 -13.00
N THR A 113 -1.49 1.32 -13.58
CA THR A 113 -1.19 1.05 -14.99
C THR A 113 -1.98 1.98 -15.92
N ASN A 114 -3.26 2.23 -15.64
CA ASN A 114 -4.07 3.18 -16.41
C ASN A 114 -3.60 4.63 -16.22
N ILE A 115 -3.15 5.00 -15.01
CA ILE A 115 -2.53 6.31 -14.76
C ILE A 115 -1.26 6.46 -15.62
N LEU A 116 -0.36 5.48 -15.61
CA LEU A 116 0.85 5.47 -16.42
C LEU A 116 0.55 5.67 -17.92
N LYS A 117 -0.39 4.89 -18.48
CA LYS A 117 -0.84 5.02 -19.88
C LYS A 117 -1.40 6.40 -20.20
N THR A 118 -2.20 6.96 -19.29
CA THR A 118 -2.78 8.29 -19.45
C THR A 118 -1.69 9.36 -19.37
N MET A 119 -0.71 9.20 -18.49
CA MET A 119 0.40 10.12 -18.35
C MET A 119 1.24 10.21 -19.62
N CYS A 120 1.65 9.06 -20.16
CA CYS A 120 2.36 9.00 -21.44
C CYS A 120 1.56 9.68 -22.56
N THR A 121 0.27 9.35 -22.69
CA THR A 121 -0.58 9.94 -23.74
C THR A 121 -0.67 11.45 -23.63
N ARG A 122 -0.85 12.00 -22.42
CA ARG A 122 -0.90 13.45 -22.18
C ARG A 122 0.43 14.11 -22.47
N TYR A 123 1.54 13.51 -22.04
CA TYR A 123 2.87 14.04 -22.28
C TYR A 123 3.23 14.07 -23.78
N LEU A 124 2.87 13.02 -24.54
CA LEU A 124 3.05 13.01 -25.99
C LEU A 124 2.20 14.09 -26.69
N LYS A 125 0.98 14.38 -26.19
CA LYS A 125 0.17 15.50 -26.68
C LYS A 125 0.81 16.86 -26.36
N PHE A 126 1.39 17.02 -25.18
CA PHE A 126 2.16 18.21 -24.80
C PHE A 126 3.36 18.42 -25.73
N LYS A 127 4.17 17.37 -26.01
CA LYS A 127 5.27 17.45 -26.99
C LYS A 127 4.82 17.82 -28.39
N ALA A 128 3.64 17.35 -28.80
CA ALA A 128 3.02 17.71 -30.07
C ALA A 128 2.37 19.12 -30.07
N GLN A 129 2.56 19.92 -29.01
CA GLN A 129 1.97 21.26 -28.82
C GLN A 129 0.42 21.25 -28.84
N LYS A 130 -0.19 20.10 -28.52
CA LYS A 130 -1.65 19.93 -28.42
C LYS A 130 -2.18 20.07 -27.00
N LEU A 131 -1.29 20.31 -26.04
CA LEU A 131 -1.58 20.43 -24.62
C LEU A 131 -0.60 21.44 -24.03
N GLU A 132 -1.02 22.20 -23.01
CA GLU A 132 -0.13 23.10 -22.28
C GLU A 132 0.52 22.40 -21.10
N TYR A 133 1.63 22.95 -20.61
CA TYR A 133 2.31 22.40 -19.43
C TYR A 133 1.40 22.41 -18.18
N LYS A 134 0.55 23.44 -18.03
CA LYS A 134 -0.44 23.54 -16.94
C LYS A 134 -1.43 22.38 -16.91
N ASP A 135 -1.75 21.80 -18.06
CA ASP A 135 -2.65 20.63 -18.14
C ASP A 135 -1.99 19.37 -17.57
N LEU A 136 -0.67 19.25 -17.70
CA LEU A 136 0.11 18.16 -17.09
C LEU A 136 0.12 18.32 -15.57
N GLU A 137 0.43 19.53 -15.07
CA GLU A 137 0.41 19.84 -13.64
C GLU A 137 -0.96 19.61 -13.01
N LEU A 138 -2.03 20.04 -13.69
CA LEU A 138 -3.40 19.83 -13.23
C LEU A 138 -3.72 18.34 -13.09
N TYR A 139 -3.32 17.53 -14.07
CA TYR A 139 -3.55 16.09 -14.02
C TYR A 139 -2.75 15.42 -12.89
N LEU A 140 -1.49 15.84 -12.67
CA LEU A 140 -0.69 15.36 -11.55
C LEU A 140 -1.34 15.68 -10.20
N SER A 141 -1.81 16.92 -10.03
CA SER A 141 -2.53 17.38 -8.84
C SER A 141 -3.80 16.56 -8.59
N GLN A 142 -4.55 16.21 -9.63
CA GLN A 142 -5.74 15.35 -9.53
C GLN A 142 -5.39 13.94 -9.02
N ILE A 143 -4.31 13.34 -9.51
CA ILE A 143 -3.84 12.03 -9.05
C ILE A 143 -3.46 12.09 -7.56
N GLN A 144 -2.65 13.09 -7.18
CA GLN A 144 -2.21 13.27 -5.80
C GLN A 144 -3.39 13.49 -4.84
N LYS A 145 -4.37 14.31 -5.21
CA LYS A 145 -5.60 14.52 -4.41
C LYS A 145 -6.37 13.21 -4.21
N LYS A 146 -6.50 12.38 -5.24
CA LYS A 146 -7.15 11.07 -5.14
C LYS A 146 -6.39 10.13 -4.19
N GLU A 147 -5.07 10.09 -4.28
CA GLU A 147 -4.22 9.29 -3.37
C GLU A 147 -4.37 9.74 -1.91
N ILE A 148 -4.36 11.05 -1.65
CA ILE A 148 -4.55 11.63 -0.31
C ILE A 148 -5.93 11.29 0.24
N ASN A 149 -6.98 11.44 -0.56
CA ASN A 149 -8.34 11.14 -0.14
C ASN A 149 -8.51 9.65 0.20
N LYS A 150 -7.94 8.75 -0.61
CA LYS A 150 -7.95 7.30 -0.32
C LYS A 150 -7.27 6.99 1.02
N LYS A 151 -6.13 7.62 1.33
CA LYS A 151 -5.45 7.48 2.63
C LYS A 151 -6.29 7.99 3.79
N ARG A 152 -6.96 9.14 3.63
CA ARG A 152 -7.88 9.70 4.64
C ARG A 152 -9.05 8.75 4.91
N THR A 153 -9.73 8.26 3.86
CA THR A 153 -10.84 7.31 4.01
C THR A 153 -10.41 6.01 4.70
N ALA A 154 -9.21 5.49 4.41
CA ALA A 154 -8.70 4.29 5.08
C ALA A 154 -8.39 4.55 6.57
N ALA A 155 -7.82 5.71 6.90
CA ALA A 155 -7.57 6.12 8.29
C ALA A 155 -8.88 6.33 9.06
N ASP A 156 -9.87 6.97 8.43
CA ASP A 156 -11.20 7.19 9.01
C ASP A 156 -11.91 5.85 9.24
N HIS A 157 -11.88 4.94 8.27
CA HIS A 157 -12.45 3.60 8.42
C HIS A 157 -11.82 2.83 9.60
N ARG A 158 -10.49 2.88 9.74
CA ARG A 158 -9.80 2.25 10.87
C ARG A 158 -10.17 2.90 12.21
N LYS A 159 -10.33 4.23 12.23
CA LYS A 159 -10.80 4.96 13.42
C LYS A 159 -12.21 4.49 13.82
N TYR A 160 -13.12 4.32 12.86
CA TYR A 160 -14.47 3.80 13.12
C TYR A 160 -14.45 2.35 13.63
N GLN A 161 -13.64 1.47 13.03
CA GLN A 161 -13.49 0.08 13.48
C GLN A 161 -12.98 0.00 14.92
N LEU A 162 -11.93 0.75 15.25
CA LEU A 162 -11.38 0.81 16.60
C LEU A 162 -12.39 1.41 17.59
N GLY A 163 -13.10 2.47 17.21
CA GLY A 163 -14.17 3.04 18.02
C GLY A 163 -15.28 2.03 18.32
N GLY A 164 -15.73 1.27 17.31
CA GLY A 164 -16.71 0.20 17.46
C GLY A 164 -16.24 -0.92 18.39
N ALA A 165 -14.97 -1.34 18.27
CA ALA A 165 -14.38 -2.36 19.14
C ALA A 165 -14.33 -1.90 20.61
N VAL A 166 -13.94 -0.63 20.85
CA VAL A 166 -13.95 -0.05 22.20
C VAL A 166 -15.37 -0.01 22.78
N ILE A 167 -16.36 0.40 21.98
CA ILE A 167 -17.77 0.40 22.40
C ILE A 167 -18.23 -1.02 22.76
N ALA A 168 -17.90 -2.02 21.95
CA ALA A 168 -18.25 -3.42 22.22
C ALA A 168 -17.63 -3.91 23.55
N ALA A 169 -16.34 -3.65 23.77
CA ALA A 169 -15.66 -4.02 25.01
C ALA A 169 -16.29 -3.37 26.25
N TYR A 170 -16.69 -2.09 26.15
CA TYR A 170 -17.36 -1.42 27.27
C TYR A 170 -18.75 -2.02 27.56
N LYS A 171 -19.49 -2.43 26.53
CA LYS A 171 -20.77 -3.14 26.70
C LYS A 171 -20.57 -4.51 27.37
N GLU A 172 -19.55 -5.27 26.98
CA GLU A 172 -19.21 -6.56 27.61
C GLU A 172 -18.86 -6.40 29.10
N LEU A 173 -18.23 -5.29 29.47
CA LEU A 173 -17.92 -4.93 30.86
C LEU A 173 -19.13 -4.37 31.64
N GLY A 174 -20.33 -4.31 31.03
CA GLY A 174 -21.53 -3.76 31.66
C GLY A 174 -21.48 -2.25 31.89
N LEU A 175 -20.57 -1.54 31.23
CA LEU A 175 -20.43 -0.09 31.38
C LEU A 175 -21.45 0.64 30.49
N ASN A 176 -22.14 1.62 31.06
CA ASN A 176 -23.03 2.47 30.27
C ASN A 176 -22.20 3.45 29.42
N ILE A 177 -22.20 3.21 28.10
CA ILE A 177 -21.48 4.00 27.12
C ILE A 177 -22.16 5.35 26.80
N ASP A 178 -23.45 5.50 27.11
CA ASP A 178 -24.22 6.69 26.74
C ASP A 178 -23.85 7.91 27.60
N THR A 179 -23.23 7.68 28.76
CA THR A 179 -22.83 8.72 29.72
C THR A 179 -21.33 9.00 29.71
N LEU A 180 -20.53 8.18 29.03
CA LEU A 180 -19.08 8.28 29.02
C LEU A 180 -18.57 9.18 27.89
N THR A 181 -17.76 10.17 28.25
CA THR A 181 -17.08 11.01 27.26
C THR A 181 -15.87 10.29 26.64
N PRO A 182 -15.48 10.62 25.40
CA PRO A 182 -14.29 10.05 24.77
C PRO A 182 -13.01 10.19 25.60
N ASP A 183 -12.84 11.30 26.34
CA ASP A 183 -11.66 11.51 27.18
C ASP A 183 -11.67 10.61 28.43
N GLN A 184 -12.84 10.37 29.03
CA GLN A 184 -12.98 9.42 30.14
C GLN A 184 -12.68 7.99 29.69
N VAL A 185 -13.19 7.58 28.52
CA VAL A 185 -12.87 6.28 27.91
C VAL A 185 -11.36 6.15 27.70
N ARG A 186 -10.73 7.16 27.08
CA ARG A 186 -9.28 7.18 26.87
C ARG A 186 -8.50 7.09 28.18
N LYS A 187 -8.86 7.89 29.18
CA LYS A 187 -8.22 7.89 30.50
C LYS A 187 -8.35 6.56 31.22
N ALA A 188 -9.51 5.92 31.15
CA ALA A 188 -9.74 4.60 31.74
C ALA A 188 -8.86 3.54 31.06
N ILE A 189 -8.83 3.47 29.72
CA ILE A 189 -7.99 2.51 28.99
C ILE A 189 -6.50 2.71 29.33
N VAL A 190 -6.01 3.95 29.24
CA VAL A 190 -4.59 4.25 29.52
C VAL A 190 -4.26 4.04 31.01
N GLY A 191 -5.17 4.43 31.89
CA GLY A 191 -5.04 4.26 33.34
C GLY A 191 -4.94 2.79 33.74
N ASN A 192 -5.85 1.96 33.25
CA ASN A 192 -5.85 0.52 33.49
C ASN A 192 -4.54 -0.12 33.02
N LYS A 193 -4.07 0.20 31.81
CA LYS A 193 -2.80 -0.35 31.31
C LYS A 193 -1.60 0.11 32.16
N ARG A 194 -1.60 1.37 32.64
CA ARG A 194 -0.54 1.85 33.55
C ARG A 194 -0.54 1.14 34.90
N ILE A 195 -1.72 0.88 35.47
CA ILE A 195 -1.84 0.16 36.74
C ILE A 195 -1.35 -1.28 36.57
N ILE A 196 -1.83 -1.97 35.53
CA ILE A 196 -1.40 -3.34 35.19
C ILE A 196 0.13 -3.39 35.05
N ASN A 197 0.72 -2.49 34.28
CA ASN A 197 2.18 -2.46 34.10
C ASN A 197 2.96 -2.18 35.42
N LYS A 198 2.36 -1.49 36.40
CA LYS A 198 2.98 -1.30 37.72
C LYS A 198 2.90 -2.57 38.57
N ILE A 199 1.79 -3.29 38.48
CA ILE A 199 1.59 -4.58 39.16
C ILE A 199 2.55 -5.62 38.59
N GLU A 200 2.64 -5.72 37.26
CA GLU A 200 3.54 -6.65 36.56
C GLU A 200 5.02 -6.45 36.92
N LYS A 201 5.40 -5.22 37.31
CA LYS A 201 6.76 -4.86 37.77
C LYS A 201 6.93 -4.91 39.29
N SER A 202 5.92 -5.37 40.02
CA SER A 202 6.04 -5.53 41.46
C SER A 202 6.86 -6.77 41.79
N ILE A 203 7.63 -6.71 42.87
CA ILE A 203 8.47 -7.83 43.33
C ILE A 203 7.65 -9.12 43.50
N ILE A 204 6.43 -9.00 44.01
CA ILE A 204 5.52 -10.15 44.22
C ILE A 204 5.14 -10.77 42.86
N PHE A 205 4.79 -9.94 41.87
CA PHE A 205 4.36 -10.45 40.57
C PHE A 205 5.53 -11.05 39.77
N GLU A 206 6.70 -10.42 39.80
CA GLU A 206 7.92 -10.95 39.17
C GLU A 206 8.32 -12.32 39.75
N GLN A 207 8.21 -12.50 41.07
CA GLN A 207 8.46 -13.79 41.71
C GLN A 207 7.43 -14.85 41.34
N ILE A 208 6.17 -14.48 41.15
CA ILE A 208 5.12 -15.39 40.72
C ILE A 208 5.38 -15.84 39.28
N GLU A 209 5.71 -14.92 38.37
CA GLU A 209 6.03 -15.25 36.97
C GLU A 209 7.27 -16.15 36.85
N ALA A 210 8.35 -15.83 37.58
CA ALA A 210 9.58 -16.61 37.52
C ALA A 210 9.40 -18.08 37.96
N ASN A 211 8.41 -18.36 38.81
CA ASN A 211 8.14 -19.70 39.33
C ASN A 211 7.13 -20.51 38.50
N LEU A 212 6.35 -19.89 37.61
CA LEU A 212 5.24 -20.55 36.91
C LEU A 212 5.53 -20.92 35.46
N GLU A 213 6.63 -20.43 34.87
CA GLU A 213 7.00 -20.57 33.44
C GLU A 213 5.90 -20.20 32.41
N THR A 214 4.69 -19.79 32.85
CA THR A 214 3.51 -19.50 32.03
C THR A 214 2.70 -18.34 32.59
N PHE A 215 2.59 -17.28 31.78
CA PHE A 215 1.86 -16.03 32.07
C PHE A 215 0.37 -16.24 32.45
N LEU A 216 -0.26 -17.31 31.93
CA LEU A 216 -1.70 -17.55 32.07
C LEU A 216 -2.15 -17.83 33.51
N PHE A 217 -1.26 -18.28 34.39
CA PHE A 217 -1.59 -18.61 35.78
C PHE A 217 -1.14 -17.54 36.79
N SER A 218 -0.37 -16.54 36.34
CA SER A 218 0.23 -15.53 37.21
C SER A 218 -0.80 -14.65 37.90
N TRP A 219 -1.84 -14.21 37.20
CA TRP A 219 -2.91 -13.35 37.75
C TRP A 219 -3.74 -14.03 38.84
N PRO A 220 -4.28 -15.26 38.64
CA PRO A 220 -4.97 -15.99 39.71
C PRO A 220 -4.13 -16.21 40.97
N ILE A 221 -2.83 -16.48 40.81
CA ILE A 221 -1.93 -16.71 41.94
C ILE A 221 -1.58 -15.39 42.63
N PHE A 222 -1.37 -14.32 41.87
CA PHE A 222 -1.18 -12.98 42.41
C PHE A 222 -2.34 -12.59 43.33
N PHE A 223 -3.60 -12.76 42.89
CA PHE A 223 -4.75 -12.48 43.75
C PHE A 223 -4.78 -13.34 45.01
N LYS A 224 -4.48 -14.64 44.93
CA LYS A 224 -4.38 -15.51 46.11
C LYS A 224 -3.28 -15.07 47.09
N VAL A 225 -2.15 -14.58 46.59
CA VAL A 225 -1.07 -14.04 47.43
C VAL A 225 -1.51 -12.76 48.12
N ILE A 226 -2.15 -11.84 47.40
CA ILE A 226 -2.73 -10.62 47.97
C ILE A 226 -3.78 -10.94 49.04
N ASP A 227 -4.70 -11.88 48.78
CA ASP A 227 -5.71 -12.31 49.74
C ASP A 227 -5.08 -12.88 51.02
N LYS A 228 -4.02 -13.69 50.89
CA LYS A 228 -3.30 -14.23 52.04
C LYS A 228 -2.54 -13.16 52.81
N LEU A 229 -1.88 -12.23 52.12
CA LEU A 229 -1.18 -11.10 52.75
C LEU A 229 -2.15 -10.23 53.56
N ALA A 230 -3.39 -10.06 53.09
CA ALA A 230 -4.44 -9.34 53.82
C ALA A 230 -4.89 -10.04 55.11
N MET A 231 -4.58 -11.32 55.29
CA MET A 231 -4.98 -12.17 56.42
C MET A 231 -3.86 -12.45 57.42
N ILE A 232 -2.64 -11.95 57.18
CA ILE A 232 -1.53 -12.08 58.13
C ILE A 232 -1.80 -11.17 59.33
N GLU A 233 -1.54 -11.65 60.55
CA GLU A 233 -1.51 -10.81 61.75
C GLU A 233 -0.05 -10.38 62.01
N TYR A 234 0.17 -9.09 62.29
CA TYR A 234 1.48 -8.56 62.64
C TYR A 234 1.40 -8.01 64.07
N GLU A 235 2.25 -8.53 64.96
CA GLU A 235 2.27 -8.16 66.39
C GLU A 235 0.92 -8.33 67.14
N GLY A 236 0.07 -9.26 66.69
CA GLY A 236 -1.22 -9.55 67.34
C GLY A 236 -2.38 -8.66 66.88
N GLU A 237 -2.17 -7.82 65.87
CA GLU A 237 -3.24 -7.10 65.18
C GLU A 237 -3.41 -7.60 63.74
N ILE A 238 -4.67 -7.77 63.33
CA ILE A 238 -5.01 -8.12 61.95
C ILE A 238 -4.59 -6.95 61.05
N VAL A 239 -3.90 -7.24 59.95
CA VAL A 239 -3.35 -6.29 58.96
C VAL A 239 -4.30 -5.20 58.38
N PRO A 240 -5.65 -5.24 58.47
CA PRO A 240 -6.51 -4.14 58.00
C PRO A 240 -6.17 -2.74 58.55
N GLU A 241 -5.56 -2.61 59.74
CA GLU A 241 -5.20 -1.28 60.27
C GLU A 241 -3.99 -0.65 59.56
N TYR A 242 -3.06 -1.44 59.04
CA TYR A 242 -1.97 -0.91 58.18
C TYR A 242 -2.49 -0.43 56.82
N ILE A 243 -3.56 -1.03 56.28
CA ILE A 243 -4.23 -0.52 55.07
C ILE A 243 -4.87 0.85 55.33
N LYS A 244 -5.41 1.10 56.54
CA LYS A 244 -5.86 2.46 56.95
C LYS A 244 -4.70 3.46 57.00
N ALA A 245 -3.51 3.05 57.43
CA ALA A 245 -2.31 3.90 57.45
C ALA A 245 -1.78 4.20 56.04
N ILE A 246 -1.82 3.21 55.12
CA ILE A 246 -1.49 3.40 53.70
C ILE A 246 -2.54 4.29 53.02
N MET A 247 -3.83 4.10 53.31
CA MET A 247 -4.90 4.96 52.81
C MET A 247 -4.78 6.40 53.35
N SER A 248 -4.42 6.58 54.63
CA SER A 248 -4.15 7.89 55.23
C SER A 248 -2.96 8.58 54.55
N SER A 249 -1.87 7.85 54.35
CA SER A 249 -0.67 8.34 53.62
C SER A 249 -0.97 8.70 52.15
N LEU A 250 -1.85 7.93 51.49
CA LEU A 250 -2.30 8.22 50.12
C LEU A 250 -3.23 9.43 50.05
N SER A 251 -4.08 9.68 51.06
CA SER A 251 -4.87 10.92 51.17
C SER A 251 -4.01 12.15 51.44
N GLU A 252 -2.90 12.02 52.17
CA GLU A 252 -1.91 13.10 52.35
C GLU A 252 -1.16 13.42 51.04
N CYS A 253 -0.95 12.43 50.17
CA CYS A 253 -0.37 12.64 48.85
C CYS A 253 -1.30 13.38 47.87
N GLN A 254 -2.61 13.46 48.13
CA GLN A 254 -3.56 14.22 47.31
C GLN A 254 -3.52 15.74 47.57
N TYR A 255 -2.85 16.20 48.64
CA TYR A 255 -2.76 17.62 49.00
C TYR A 255 -1.42 18.29 48.67
N LYS A 256 -0.45 17.57 48.09
CA LYS A 256 0.77 18.17 47.53
C LYS A 256 0.63 18.28 46.02
N LYS A 257 -0.06 19.34 45.57
CA LYS A 257 0.11 19.92 44.23
C LYS A 257 1.21 20.95 44.27
#